data_AF-A0A6A3C4L8-F1
#
_entry.id   AF-A0A6A3C4L8-F1
#
_cell.length_a   1.000
_cell.length_b   1.000
_cell.length_c   1.000
_cell.angle_alpha   90.00
_cell.angle_beta   90.00
_cell.angle_gamma   90.00
#
_symmetry.space_group_name_H-M   'P 1'
#
loop_
_entity.id
_entity.type
_entity.pdbx_description
1 polymer ?
#
loop_
_entity_poly.entity_id
_entity_poly.type
_entity_poly.pdbx_seq_one_letter_code
_entity_poly.pdbx_strand_id
1 'polypeptide(L)'
;MLSDVPEILDGLEQVGLTSLRSGMDNVRNPVGNPLAGIDVDEIVDTRPYTNLLSQFITANSRGNPAFANLPRKWNACVVGSHDLYEHPHNDLAYMPATKDGRFGFNLLVGGFFSGKRYDEAIPLDAWIPGDDVIPLCKVMLEAFRDLGYRGNRHIRKTRMMWLIDELGLEVFRSEIAKRMPQKGLERASPEDLVEKQWERRDYLGVHPQKQEGFSYIGIHIPVG
;
A
#
# COMPACT_ATOMS: atom_id res chain seq x y z
N MET A 1 -5.04 14.50 29.46
CA MET A 1 -4.83 13.49 28.40
C MET A 1 -6.02 13.39 27.47
N LEU A 2 -7.22 12.93 27.87
CA LEU A 2 -8.37 12.95 26.95
C LEU A 2 -8.89 14.39 26.70
N SER A 3 -8.76 15.25 27.70
CA SER A 3 -9.08 16.69 27.64
C SER A 3 -8.31 17.44 26.54
N ASP A 4 -7.12 16.97 26.20
CA ASP A 4 -6.17 17.70 25.36
C ASP A 4 -6.36 17.33 23.88
N VAL A 5 -7.19 16.32 23.60
CA VAL A 5 -7.42 15.80 22.24
C VAL A 5 -7.92 16.87 21.27
N PRO A 6 -8.88 17.75 21.61
CA PRO A 6 -9.33 18.78 20.67
C PRO A 6 -8.18 19.69 20.20
N GLU A 7 -7.39 20.22 21.13
CA GLU A 7 -6.26 21.11 20.83
C GLU A 7 -5.15 20.39 20.05
N ILE A 8 -4.89 19.11 20.37
CA ILE A 8 -3.94 18.28 19.62
C ILE A 8 -4.41 18.09 18.17
N LEU A 9 -5.70 17.84 17.94
CA LEU A 9 -6.23 17.66 16.60
C LEU A 9 -6.17 18.97 15.79
N ASP A 10 -6.51 20.10 16.40
CA ASP A 10 -6.38 21.42 15.78
C ASP A 10 -4.92 21.72 15.42
N GLY A 11 -3.99 21.42 16.32
CA GLY A 11 -2.55 21.59 16.09
C GLY A 11 -2.02 20.71 14.96
N LEU A 12 -2.48 19.46 14.84
CA LEU A 12 -2.13 18.58 13.73
C LEU A 12 -2.63 19.15 12.39
N GLU A 13 -3.88 19.63 12.33
CA GLU A 13 -4.45 20.21 11.11
C GLU A 13 -3.68 21.46 10.67
N GLN A 14 -3.30 22.33 11.61
CA GLN A 14 -2.54 23.56 11.32
C GLN A 14 -1.19 23.30 10.64
N VAL A 15 -0.57 22.15 10.91
CA VAL A 15 0.71 21.74 10.29
C VAL A 15 0.54 20.73 9.15
N GLY A 16 -0.69 20.49 8.69
CA GLY A 16 -0.99 19.60 7.56
C GLY A 16 -0.91 18.10 7.88
N LEU A 17 -1.04 17.70 9.14
CA LEU A 17 -1.04 16.31 9.59
C LEU A 17 -2.45 15.81 9.91
N THR A 18 -2.64 14.48 9.92
CA THR A 18 -3.88 13.83 10.33
C THR A 18 -3.60 12.55 11.10
N SER A 19 -4.47 12.22 12.06
CA SER A 19 -4.43 10.97 12.85
C SER A 19 -5.51 9.96 12.45
N LEU A 20 -6.37 10.34 11.49
CA LEU A 20 -7.53 9.56 11.07
C LEU A 20 -7.13 8.18 10.55
N ARG A 21 -7.94 7.16 10.91
CA ARG A 21 -7.88 5.81 10.31
C ARG A 21 -6.57 5.05 10.52
N SER A 22 -5.74 5.46 11.49
CA SER A 22 -4.44 4.82 11.78
C SER A 22 -4.52 3.48 12.56
N GLY A 23 -5.64 3.21 13.24
CA GLY A 23 -5.83 2.05 14.12
C GLY A 23 -6.92 1.06 13.68
N MET A 24 -7.20 0.06 14.51
CA MET A 24 -8.36 -0.86 14.39
C MET A 24 -8.54 -1.46 12.98
N ASP A 25 -9.76 -1.47 12.45
CA ASP A 25 -10.16 -2.07 11.16
C ASP A 25 -10.23 -1.02 10.05
N ASN A 26 -9.08 -0.40 9.80
CA ASN A 26 -8.90 0.61 8.78
C ASN A 26 -7.69 0.27 7.91
N VAL A 27 -7.57 1.00 6.81
CA VAL A 27 -6.34 1.02 6.00
C VAL A 27 -5.24 1.70 6.79
N ARG A 28 -4.07 1.06 6.88
CA ARG A 28 -2.90 1.58 7.59
C ARG A 28 -2.09 2.53 6.71
N ASN A 29 -1.04 3.11 7.28
CA ASN A 29 -0.15 4.03 6.59
C ASN A 29 0.34 3.44 5.25
N PRO A 30 0.10 4.09 4.09
CA PRO A 30 0.67 3.68 2.82
C PRO A 30 2.19 3.79 2.87
N VAL A 31 2.89 2.66 2.73
CA VAL A 31 4.36 2.62 2.75
C VAL A 31 4.89 2.88 1.33
N GLY A 32 5.97 3.65 1.22
CA GLY A 32 6.68 3.91 -0.04
C GLY A 32 8.20 3.83 0.16
N ASN A 33 8.95 4.06 -0.92
CA ASN A 33 10.40 4.10 -0.90
C ASN A 33 10.89 5.23 0.03
N PRO A 34 11.70 4.95 1.07
CA PRO A 34 12.27 6.00 1.91
C PRO A 34 13.17 6.98 1.15
N LEU A 35 13.69 6.58 -0.01
CA LEU A 35 14.57 7.38 -0.85
C LEU A 35 13.87 7.98 -2.09
N ALA A 36 12.53 8.00 -2.08
CA ALA A 36 11.73 8.48 -3.19
C ALA A 36 12.06 9.92 -3.60
N GLY A 37 12.35 10.13 -4.88
CA GLY A 37 12.66 11.42 -5.49
C GLY A 37 14.10 11.89 -5.31
N ILE A 38 14.95 11.15 -4.59
CA ILE A 38 16.33 11.55 -4.29
C ILE A 38 17.37 10.51 -4.68
N ASP A 39 17.01 9.23 -4.73
CA ASP A 39 17.92 8.14 -5.07
C ASP A 39 18.20 8.09 -6.58
N VAL A 40 19.45 7.79 -6.93
CA VAL A 40 19.92 7.64 -8.31
C VAL A 40 19.41 6.34 -8.94
N ASP A 41 19.16 5.32 -8.11
CA ASP A 41 18.73 3.98 -8.53
C ASP A 41 17.22 3.76 -8.29
N GLU A 42 16.42 4.80 -8.04
CA GLU A 42 14.97 4.60 -7.87
C GLU A 42 14.28 4.21 -9.18
N ILE A 43 13.33 3.28 -9.10
CA ILE A 43 12.51 2.88 -10.26
C ILE A 43 11.47 3.96 -10.55
N VAL A 44 10.78 4.42 -9.49
CA VAL A 44 9.73 5.42 -9.57
C VAL A 44 9.58 6.15 -8.24
N ASP A 45 9.35 7.46 -8.27
CA ASP A 45 9.01 8.23 -7.09
C ASP A 45 7.64 7.78 -6.55
N THR A 46 7.65 7.21 -5.35
CA THR A 46 6.44 6.63 -4.71
C THR A 46 5.56 7.67 -4.01
N ARG A 47 6.05 8.91 -3.81
CA ARG A 47 5.35 9.95 -3.04
C ARG A 47 4.01 10.34 -3.66
N PRO A 48 3.88 10.57 -4.98
CA PRO A 48 2.58 10.91 -5.57
C PRO A 48 1.51 9.85 -5.31
N TYR A 49 1.87 8.56 -5.42
CA TYR A 49 0.93 7.45 -5.23
C TYR A 49 0.54 7.25 -3.77
N THR A 50 1.51 7.28 -2.85
CA THR A 50 1.26 7.13 -1.42
C THR A 50 0.50 8.33 -0.84
N ASN A 51 0.76 9.54 -1.34
CA ASN A 51 -0.01 10.74 -1.00
C ASN A 51 -1.46 10.61 -1.47
N LEU A 52 -1.69 10.19 -2.73
CA LEU A 52 -3.04 9.95 -3.24
C LEU A 52 -3.77 8.87 -2.44
N LEU A 53 -3.10 7.78 -2.08
CA LEU A 53 -3.67 6.72 -1.24
C LEU A 53 -4.10 7.29 0.12
N SER A 54 -3.22 8.02 0.80
CA SER A 54 -3.53 8.65 2.10
C SER A 54 -4.69 9.64 2.00
N GLN A 55 -4.69 10.50 0.98
CA GLN A 55 -5.76 11.45 0.70
C GLN A 55 -7.09 10.74 0.45
N PHE A 56 -7.10 9.66 -0.33
CA PHE A 56 -8.30 8.87 -0.59
C PHE A 56 -8.85 8.18 0.67
N ILE A 57 -7.96 7.53 1.45
CA ILE A 57 -8.33 6.82 2.70
C ILE A 57 -8.90 7.79 3.74
N THR A 58 -8.31 8.97 3.86
CA THR A 58 -8.70 9.99 4.84
C THR A 58 -9.70 11.02 4.30
N ALA A 59 -10.10 10.91 3.02
CA ALA A 59 -10.89 11.90 2.30
C ALA A 59 -10.36 13.34 2.46
N ASN A 60 -9.06 13.51 2.23
CA ASN A 60 -8.30 14.74 2.47
C ASN A 60 -8.45 15.21 3.92
N SER A 61 -8.12 14.32 4.87
CA SER A 61 -8.19 14.57 6.33
C SER A 61 -9.59 14.88 6.90
N ARG A 62 -10.68 14.75 6.13
CA ARG A 62 -12.07 14.95 6.60
C ARG A 62 -12.76 13.68 7.10
N GLY A 63 -12.16 12.53 6.83
CA GLY A 63 -12.69 11.20 7.13
C GLY A 63 -13.51 10.61 5.99
N ASN A 64 -13.23 9.35 5.65
CA ASN A 64 -13.97 8.58 4.65
C ASN A 64 -14.81 7.47 5.29
N PRO A 65 -16.14 7.64 5.47
CA PRO A 65 -17.00 6.61 6.06
C PRO A 65 -17.07 5.31 5.25
N ALA A 66 -16.84 5.36 3.93
CA ALA A 66 -16.97 4.19 3.05
C ALA A 66 -15.99 3.05 3.39
N PHE A 67 -14.85 3.39 4.01
CA PHE A 67 -13.77 2.45 4.40
C PHE A 67 -13.50 2.47 5.91
N ALA A 68 -14.46 2.98 6.68
CA ALA A 68 -14.37 3.07 8.14
C ALA A 68 -14.66 1.76 8.88
N ASN A 69 -15.18 0.76 8.17
CA ASN A 69 -15.73 -0.47 8.74
C ASN A 69 -15.28 -1.69 7.92
N LEU A 70 -13.96 -1.84 7.74
CA LEU A 70 -13.41 -3.05 7.14
C LEU A 70 -13.57 -4.24 8.11
N PRO A 71 -13.53 -5.49 7.62
CA PRO A 71 -13.53 -6.64 8.51
C PRO A 71 -12.32 -6.69 9.44
N ARG A 72 -11.17 -6.17 8.98
CA ARG A 72 -9.91 -6.07 9.74
C ARG A 72 -8.96 -5.03 9.15
N LYS A 73 -7.84 -4.78 9.84
CA LYS A 73 -6.74 -3.94 9.32
C LYS A 73 -6.30 -4.39 7.92
N TRP A 74 -5.88 -3.43 7.11
CA TRP A 74 -5.43 -3.65 5.74
C TRP A 74 -4.24 -2.73 5.46
N ASN A 75 -3.13 -3.27 4.96
CA ASN A 75 -1.90 -2.54 4.72
C ASN A 75 -1.66 -2.39 3.21
N ALA A 76 -1.17 -1.24 2.77
CA ALA A 76 -0.74 -1.01 1.39
C ALA A 76 0.70 -0.51 1.33
N CYS A 77 1.40 -0.89 0.26
CA CYS A 77 2.67 -0.28 -0.12
C CYS A 77 2.76 -0.06 -1.63
N VAL A 78 3.52 0.96 -2.03
CA VAL A 78 3.89 1.23 -3.43
C VAL A 78 5.40 1.07 -3.55
N VAL A 79 5.85 0.12 -4.36
CA VAL A 79 7.27 -0.16 -4.56
C VAL A 79 7.86 0.83 -5.55
N GLY A 80 9.03 1.37 -5.23
CA GLY A 80 9.81 2.22 -6.13
C GLY A 80 11.31 2.01 -6.03
N SER A 81 11.76 0.94 -5.37
CA SER A 81 13.17 0.59 -5.18
C SER A 81 13.45 -0.85 -5.61
N HIS A 82 14.65 -1.10 -6.14
CA HIS A 82 15.14 -2.47 -6.36
C HIS A 82 15.41 -3.20 -5.03
N ASP A 83 15.70 -2.44 -3.96
CA ASP A 83 15.94 -2.95 -2.59
C ASP A 83 14.70 -3.52 -1.90
N LEU A 84 13.50 -3.23 -2.43
CA LEU A 84 12.20 -3.58 -1.84
C LEU A 84 12.08 -3.12 -0.38
N TYR A 85 12.52 -1.88 -0.09
CA TYR A 85 12.42 -1.25 1.24
C TYR A 85 10.99 -1.23 1.79
N GLU A 86 10.00 -1.25 0.90
CA GLU A 86 8.57 -1.14 1.20
C GLU A 86 7.97 -2.47 1.68
N HIS A 87 8.75 -3.56 1.57
CA HIS A 87 8.39 -4.92 1.99
C HIS A 87 7.04 -5.37 1.41
N PRO A 88 6.97 -5.81 0.14
CA PRO A 88 5.71 -6.09 -0.59
C PRO A 88 4.87 -7.29 -0.08
N HIS A 89 5.00 -7.66 1.20
CA HIS A 89 4.17 -8.62 1.95
C HIS A 89 2.95 -7.94 2.60
N ASN A 90 2.38 -6.93 1.94
CA ASN A 90 1.23 -6.16 2.39
C ASN A 90 -0.09 -6.76 1.87
N ASP A 91 -1.24 -6.32 2.40
CA ASP A 91 -2.53 -6.76 1.86
C ASP A 91 -2.67 -6.34 0.39
N LEU A 92 -2.10 -5.19 0.00
CA LEU A 92 -1.89 -4.80 -1.40
C LEU A 92 -0.49 -4.21 -1.59
N ALA A 93 0.25 -4.73 -2.55
CA ALA A 93 1.50 -4.15 -3.01
C ALA A 93 1.42 -3.82 -4.50
N TYR A 94 1.80 -2.59 -4.85
CA TYR A 94 1.93 -2.13 -6.22
C TYR A 94 3.39 -2.32 -6.67
N MET A 95 3.63 -3.26 -7.57
CA MET A 95 4.96 -3.59 -8.11
C MET A 95 5.16 -2.87 -9.45
N PRO A 96 6.14 -1.94 -9.59
CA PRO A 96 6.28 -1.13 -10.80
C PRO A 96 6.58 -2.01 -12.00
N ALA A 97 5.82 -1.89 -13.08
CA ALA A 97 5.92 -2.75 -14.25
C ALA A 97 5.52 -2.01 -15.53
N THR A 98 6.25 -2.24 -16.62
CA THR A 98 5.85 -1.77 -17.95
C THR A 98 5.00 -2.83 -18.64
N LYS A 99 3.90 -2.40 -19.28
CA LYS A 99 3.05 -3.27 -20.08
C LYS A 99 2.62 -2.58 -21.37
N ASP A 100 2.92 -3.19 -22.51
CA ASP A 100 2.61 -2.65 -23.84
C ASP A 100 3.11 -1.20 -24.02
N GLY A 101 4.32 -0.90 -23.51
CA GLY A 101 4.93 0.43 -23.55
C GLY A 101 4.36 1.46 -22.56
N ARG A 102 3.43 1.05 -21.68
CA ARG A 102 2.83 1.91 -20.64
C ARG A 102 3.41 1.58 -19.27
N PHE A 103 3.73 2.61 -18.49
CA PHE A 103 4.09 2.44 -17.10
C PHE A 103 2.86 2.17 -16.22
N GLY A 104 3.01 1.28 -15.25
CA GLY A 104 1.97 0.93 -14.31
C GLY A 104 2.47 -0.01 -13.22
N PHE A 105 1.57 -0.80 -12.67
CA PHE A 105 1.86 -1.69 -11.56
C PHE A 105 1.24 -3.07 -11.74
N ASN A 106 2.07 -4.10 -11.60
CA ASN A 106 1.62 -5.44 -11.26
C ASN A 106 1.15 -5.47 -9.79
N LEU A 107 0.22 -6.37 -9.47
CA LEU A 107 -0.45 -6.38 -8.19
C LEU A 107 -0.19 -7.66 -7.40
N LEU A 108 0.33 -7.51 -6.18
CA LEU A 108 0.37 -8.58 -5.18
C LEU A 108 -0.67 -8.32 -4.10
N VAL A 109 -1.29 -9.38 -3.59
CA VAL A 109 -2.39 -9.27 -2.62
C VAL A 109 -2.29 -10.28 -1.48
N GLY A 110 -2.85 -9.90 -0.33
CA GLY A 110 -3.12 -10.79 0.80
C GLY A 110 -1.97 -10.98 1.79
N GLY A 111 -0.80 -10.38 1.58
CA GLY A 111 0.32 -10.53 2.49
C GLY A 111 -0.01 -10.07 3.91
N PHE A 112 0.31 -10.89 4.91
CA PHE A 112 0.01 -10.53 6.29
C PHE A 112 0.78 -11.30 7.37
N PHE A 113 0.92 -10.64 8.53
CA PHE A 113 1.30 -11.28 9.78
C PHE A 113 0.18 -11.28 10.82
N SER A 114 0.06 -12.41 11.51
CA SER A 114 -0.76 -12.59 12.72
C SER A 114 -0.12 -13.65 13.60
N GLY A 115 -0.47 -13.71 14.89
CA GLY A 115 0.05 -14.77 15.76
C GLY A 115 -0.53 -16.17 15.48
N LYS A 116 -1.25 -16.40 14.37
CA LYS A 116 -1.79 -17.73 13.97
C LYS A 116 -1.27 -18.17 12.62
N ARG A 117 -1.20 -17.24 11.67
CA ARG A 117 -0.77 -17.45 10.28
C ARG A 117 0.00 -16.23 9.82
N TYR A 118 1.05 -16.49 9.06
CA TYR A 118 1.74 -15.51 8.23
C TYR A 118 1.72 -16.03 6.80
N ASP A 119 1.52 -15.13 5.84
CA ASP A 119 1.70 -15.42 4.42
C ASP A 119 2.33 -14.23 3.72
N GLU A 120 3.07 -14.56 2.68
CA GLU A 120 3.50 -13.62 1.67
C GLU A 120 2.32 -13.19 0.78
N ALA A 121 2.45 -12.02 0.15
CA ALA A 121 1.46 -11.59 -0.83
C ALA A 121 1.62 -12.43 -2.11
N ILE A 122 0.50 -12.79 -2.73
CA ILE A 122 0.48 -13.59 -3.95
C ILE A 122 0.10 -12.73 -5.16
N PRO A 123 0.56 -13.04 -6.39
CA PRO A 123 0.15 -12.31 -7.57
C PRO A 123 -1.36 -12.38 -7.79
N LEU A 124 -2.02 -11.24 -7.96
CA LEU A 124 -3.43 -11.18 -8.38
C LEU A 124 -3.61 -11.55 -9.87
N ASP A 125 -2.51 -11.72 -10.60
CA ASP A 125 -2.47 -11.77 -12.06
C ASP A 125 -3.22 -10.57 -12.67
N ALA A 126 -2.80 -9.38 -12.25
CA ALA A 126 -3.37 -8.14 -12.70
C ALA A 126 -2.32 -7.03 -12.81
N TRP A 127 -2.53 -6.16 -13.79
CA TRP A 127 -1.77 -4.95 -14.02
C TRP A 127 -2.71 -3.76 -14.16
N ILE A 128 -2.30 -2.59 -13.66
CA ILE A 128 -3.01 -1.33 -13.85
C ILE A 128 -2.05 -0.23 -14.31
N PRO A 129 -2.51 0.74 -15.12
CA PRO A 129 -1.73 1.95 -15.37
C PRO A 129 -1.61 2.80 -14.10
N GLY A 130 -0.60 3.67 -14.04
CA GLY A 130 -0.30 4.45 -12.82
C GLY A 130 -1.43 5.40 -12.37
N ASP A 131 -2.31 5.83 -13.27
CA ASP A 131 -3.49 6.64 -12.98
C ASP A 131 -4.62 5.83 -12.27
N ASP A 132 -4.60 4.51 -12.40
CA ASP A 132 -5.62 3.61 -11.84
C ASP A 132 -5.28 3.11 -10.42
N VAL A 133 -4.24 3.65 -9.76
CA VAL A 133 -3.85 3.28 -8.38
C VAL A 133 -5.02 3.45 -7.39
N ILE A 134 -5.73 4.58 -7.46
CA ILE A 134 -6.86 4.88 -6.58
C ILE A 134 -8.13 4.12 -6.98
N PRO A 135 -8.54 4.09 -8.26
CA PRO A 135 -9.59 3.19 -8.73
C PRO A 135 -9.42 1.75 -8.23
N LEU A 136 -8.24 1.17 -8.37
CA LEU A 136 -7.96 -0.19 -7.88
C LEU A 136 -8.08 -0.30 -6.36
N CYS A 137 -7.43 0.60 -5.61
CA CYS A 137 -7.47 0.58 -4.14
C CYS A 137 -8.92 0.60 -3.65
N LYS A 138 -9.73 1.49 -4.22
CA LYS A 138 -11.15 1.63 -3.91
C LYS A 138 -11.89 0.30 -4.08
N VAL A 139 -11.80 -0.32 -5.26
CA VAL A 139 -12.59 -1.52 -5.56
C VAL A 139 -12.13 -2.73 -4.76
N MET A 140 -10.85 -2.78 -4.40
CA MET A 140 -10.30 -3.83 -3.53
C MET A 140 -10.81 -3.69 -2.10
N LEU A 141 -10.84 -2.48 -1.57
CA LEU A 141 -11.42 -2.20 -0.26
C LEU A 141 -12.93 -2.45 -0.24
N GLU A 142 -13.66 -2.11 -1.31
CA GLU A 142 -15.08 -2.43 -1.45
C GLU A 142 -15.32 -3.94 -1.45
N ALA A 143 -14.58 -4.71 -2.25
CA ALA A 143 -14.68 -6.17 -2.25
C ALA A 143 -14.38 -6.77 -0.88
N PHE A 144 -13.32 -6.33 -0.21
CA PHE A 144 -12.99 -6.80 1.13
C PHE A 144 -14.03 -6.39 2.18
N ARG A 145 -14.56 -5.17 2.11
CA ARG A 145 -15.62 -4.67 2.99
C ARG A 145 -16.90 -5.47 2.86
N ASP A 146 -17.30 -5.76 1.63
CA ASP A 146 -18.60 -6.33 1.29
C ASP A 146 -18.62 -7.86 1.49
N LEU A 147 -17.51 -8.53 1.17
CA LEU A 147 -17.44 -10.00 1.14
C LEU A 147 -16.66 -10.60 2.32
N GLY A 148 -15.81 -9.82 2.99
CA GLY A 148 -14.92 -10.33 4.02
C GLY A 148 -15.65 -10.80 5.28
N TYR A 149 -15.21 -11.93 5.83
CA TYR A 149 -15.76 -12.53 7.04
C TYR A 149 -15.69 -11.59 8.27
N ARG A 150 -16.82 -11.41 8.95
CA ARG A 150 -16.97 -10.51 10.13
C ARG A 150 -17.23 -11.24 11.44
N GLY A 151 -17.15 -12.56 11.45
CA GLY A 151 -17.40 -13.35 12.65
C GLY A 151 -16.28 -13.25 13.70
N ASN A 152 -16.13 -14.29 14.52
CA ASN A 152 -15.33 -14.19 15.75
C ASN A 152 -13.84 -13.87 15.49
N ARG A 153 -13.41 -12.67 15.88
CA ARG A 153 -12.01 -12.20 15.76
C ARG A 153 -11.03 -13.08 16.53
N HIS A 154 -11.47 -13.79 17.58
CA HIS A 154 -10.63 -14.74 18.32
C HIS A 154 -10.18 -15.93 17.46
N ILE A 155 -10.92 -16.27 16.40
CA ILE A 155 -10.55 -17.34 15.44
C ILE A 155 -9.50 -16.85 14.42
N ARG A 156 -9.22 -15.53 14.39
CA ARG A 156 -8.17 -14.83 13.60
C ARG A 156 -8.27 -15.03 12.07
N LYS A 157 -9.49 -15.18 11.54
CA LYS A 157 -9.77 -15.39 10.11
C LYS A 157 -10.49 -14.21 9.44
N THR A 158 -10.07 -12.97 9.69
CA THR A 158 -10.74 -11.77 9.18
C THR A 158 -9.85 -10.90 8.28
N ARG A 159 -8.60 -11.30 8.03
CA ARG A 159 -7.69 -10.64 7.08
C ARG A 159 -8.03 -11.02 5.65
N MET A 160 -7.65 -10.17 4.69
CA MET A 160 -8.05 -10.32 3.29
C MET A 160 -7.61 -11.66 2.68
N MET A 161 -6.45 -12.21 3.08
CA MET A 161 -6.02 -13.53 2.59
C MET A 161 -7.04 -14.64 2.87
N TRP A 162 -7.74 -14.60 4.01
CA TRP A 162 -8.77 -15.59 4.30
C TRP A 162 -9.97 -15.50 3.36
N LEU A 163 -10.31 -14.28 2.91
CA LEU A 163 -11.33 -14.09 1.88
C LEU A 163 -10.85 -14.65 0.54
N ILE A 164 -9.57 -14.45 0.20
CA ILE A 164 -8.96 -15.01 -1.01
C ILE A 164 -8.97 -16.53 -0.97
N ASP A 165 -8.63 -17.15 0.17
CA ASP A 165 -8.67 -18.60 0.36
C ASP A 165 -10.09 -19.16 0.19
N GLU A 166 -11.10 -18.45 0.72
CA GLU A 166 -12.51 -18.88 0.69
C GLU A 166 -13.11 -18.79 -0.72
N LEU A 167 -12.88 -17.68 -1.43
CA LEU A 167 -13.40 -17.48 -2.78
C LEU A 167 -12.58 -18.22 -3.85
N GLY A 168 -11.28 -18.38 -3.62
CA GLY A 168 -10.30 -18.65 -4.65
C GLY A 168 -9.85 -17.38 -5.37
N LEU A 169 -8.58 -17.35 -5.78
CA LEU A 169 -7.93 -16.17 -6.36
C LEU A 169 -8.63 -15.63 -7.60
N GLU A 170 -9.04 -16.50 -8.54
CA GLU A 170 -9.72 -16.07 -9.77
C GLU A 170 -11.10 -15.47 -9.50
N VAL A 171 -11.84 -15.99 -8.51
CA VAL A 171 -13.13 -15.41 -8.11
C VAL A 171 -12.91 -14.06 -7.45
N PHE A 172 -11.93 -13.96 -6.55
CA PHE A 172 -11.56 -12.67 -5.95
C PHE A 172 -11.15 -11.65 -7.01
N ARG A 173 -10.31 -12.03 -7.98
CA ARG A 173 -9.93 -11.19 -9.13
C ARG A 173 -11.15 -10.75 -9.96
N SER A 174 -12.09 -11.65 -10.19
CA SER A 174 -13.35 -11.34 -10.89
C SER A 174 -14.19 -10.31 -10.12
N GLU A 175 -14.27 -10.41 -8.80
CA GLU A 175 -14.93 -9.42 -7.95
C GLU A 175 -14.28 -8.04 -8.03
N ILE A 176 -12.95 -7.97 -8.15
CA ILE A 176 -12.24 -6.71 -8.39
C ILE A 176 -12.57 -6.17 -9.78
N ALA A 177 -12.44 -7.00 -10.83
CA ALA A 177 -12.65 -6.61 -12.22
C ALA A 177 -14.06 -6.07 -12.48
N LYS A 178 -15.09 -6.64 -11.84
CA LYS A 178 -16.49 -6.16 -11.94
C LYS A 178 -16.71 -4.75 -11.40
N ARG A 179 -15.88 -4.33 -10.44
CA ARG A 179 -15.98 -3.03 -9.75
C ARG A 179 -15.10 -1.95 -10.40
N MET A 180 -14.11 -2.35 -11.22
CA MET A 180 -13.23 -1.42 -11.93
C MET A 180 -14.01 -0.53 -12.92
N PRO A 181 -13.65 0.76 -13.07
CA PRO A 181 -14.31 1.63 -14.05
C PRO A 181 -13.99 1.22 -15.49
N GLN A 182 -15.02 0.86 -16.28
CA GLN A 182 -15.11 0.65 -17.76
C GLN A 182 -14.00 -0.12 -18.53
N LYS A 183 -12.76 -0.22 -18.04
CA LYS A 183 -11.59 -0.84 -18.69
C LYS A 183 -11.36 -2.30 -18.26
N GLY A 184 -12.16 -2.82 -17.32
CA GLY A 184 -11.91 -4.12 -16.71
C GLY A 184 -10.59 -4.16 -15.93
N LEU A 185 -10.08 -5.36 -15.67
CA LEU A 185 -8.79 -5.55 -15.01
C LEU A 185 -7.87 -6.36 -15.92
N GLU A 186 -6.85 -5.69 -16.46
CA GLU A 186 -5.88 -6.33 -17.33
C GLU A 186 -5.10 -7.43 -16.57
N ARG A 187 -4.62 -8.45 -17.27
CA ARG A 187 -3.70 -9.47 -16.72
C ARG A 187 -2.33 -8.86 -16.42
N ALA A 188 -1.54 -9.49 -15.54
CA ALA A 188 -0.23 -8.98 -15.15
C ALA A 188 0.69 -8.80 -16.37
N SER A 189 1.62 -7.85 -16.27
CA SER A 189 2.78 -7.83 -17.17
C SER A 189 3.66 -9.04 -16.87
N PRO A 190 4.26 -9.70 -17.88
CA PRO A 190 5.15 -10.84 -17.67
C PRO A 190 6.35 -10.53 -16.77
N GLU A 191 6.84 -9.29 -16.81
CA GLU A 191 7.99 -8.82 -16.03
C GLU A 191 7.64 -7.49 -15.35
N ASP A 192 8.15 -7.32 -14.13
CA ASP A 192 8.17 -6.04 -13.43
C ASP A 192 9.55 -5.38 -13.58
N LEU A 193 9.66 -4.13 -13.11
CA LEU A 193 10.87 -3.31 -13.22
C LEU A 193 11.85 -3.55 -12.06
N VAL A 194 11.54 -4.45 -11.12
CA VAL A 194 12.42 -4.74 -9.98
C VAL A 194 13.51 -5.70 -10.42
N GLU A 195 14.75 -5.37 -10.09
CA GLU A 195 15.91 -6.20 -10.47
C GLU A 195 16.07 -7.31 -9.45
N LYS A 196 16.03 -8.56 -9.91
CA LYS A 196 16.17 -9.73 -9.03
C LYS A 196 17.61 -9.91 -8.53
N GLN A 197 18.59 -9.43 -9.30
CA GLN A 197 20.00 -9.48 -8.93
C GLN A 197 20.39 -8.15 -8.27
N TRP A 198 19.86 -7.92 -7.06
CA TRP A 198 20.11 -6.70 -6.30
C TRP A 198 20.53 -7.03 -4.87
N GLU A 199 21.53 -6.30 -4.36
CA GLU A 199 21.90 -6.34 -2.95
C GLU A 199 21.27 -5.13 -2.25
N ARG A 200 20.50 -5.39 -1.19
CA ARG A 200 19.87 -4.32 -0.41
C ARG A 200 20.92 -3.39 0.15
N ARG A 201 20.85 -2.12 -0.22
CA ARG A 201 21.80 -1.08 0.18
C ARG A 201 21.55 -0.64 1.62
N ASP A 202 22.60 -0.18 2.29
CA ASP A 202 22.48 0.56 3.54
C ASP A 202 22.20 2.03 3.24
N TYR A 203 21.16 2.59 3.87
CA TYR A 203 20.82 4.01 3.73
C TYR A 203 21.31 4.86 4.91
N LEU A 204 21.94 4.26 5.93
CA LEU A 204 22.58 5.00 7.02
C LEU A 204 23.86 5.71 6.53
N GLY A 205 24.20 6.82 7.18
CA GLY A 205 25.34 7.65 6.77
C GLY A 205 24.99 8.58 5.61
N VAL A 206 26.01 9.20 5.01
CA VAL A 206 25.85 10.24 3.98
C VAL A 206 25.94 9.62 2.59
N HIS A 207 24.96 9.93 1.74
CA HIS A 207 24.85 9.42 0.37
C HIS A 207 24.51 10.56 -0.61
N PRO A 208 25.08 10.57 -1.83
CA PRO A 208 24.72 11.56 -2.84
C PRO A 208 23.27 11.38 -3.31
N GLN A 209 22.59 12.48 -3.60
CA GLN A 209 21.29 12.44 -4.28
C GLN A 209 21.49 12.49 -5.80
N LYS A 210 20.44 12.16 -6.56
CA LYS A 210 20.43 12.34 -8.02
C LYS A 210 20.49 13.82 -8.45
N GLN A 211 20.15 14.75 -7.56
CA GLN A 211 20.33 16.18 -7.77
C GLN A 211 21.79 16.56 -7.48
N GLU A 212 22.47 17.10 -8.49
CA GLU A 212 23.88 17.49 -8.40
C GLU A 212 24.13 18.46 -7.23
N GLY A 213 25.15 18.16 -6.42
CA GLY A 213 25.54 18.97 -5.27
C GLY A 213 24.73 18.71 -3.99
N PHE A 214 23.77 17.78 -3.99
CA PHE A 214 22.98 17.43 -2.81
C PHE A 214 23.31 16.03 -2.27
N SER A 215 23.07 15.83 -0.98
CA SER A 215 23.24 14.54 -0.30
C SER A 215 22.13 14.34 0.72
N TYR A 216 21.81 13.09 1.06
CA TYR A 216 20.97 12.76 2.22
C TYR A 216 21.82 12.10 3.31
N ILE A 217 21.32 12.12 4.54
CA ILE A 217 21.94 11.44 5.68
C ILE A 217 20.94 10.54 6.40
N GLY A 218 21.21 9.24 6.45
CA GLY A 218 20.46 8.31 7.28
C GLY A 218 21.00 8.31 8.71
N ILE A 219 20.13 8.61 9.67
CA ILE A 219 20.48 8.71 11.09
C ILE A 219 19.90 7.49 11.82
N HIS A 220 20.74 6.77 12.56
CA HIS A 220 20.28 5.68 13.40
C HIS A 220 19.51 6.22 14.61
N ILE A 221 18.30 5.72 14.82
CA ILE A 221 17.51 5.97 16.01
C ILE A 221 17.33 4.64 16.75
N PRO A 222 17.89 4.49 17.97
CA PRO A 222 17.79 3.22 18.71
C PRO A 222 16.34 2.89 19.07
N VAL A 223 15.86 1.73 18.63
CA VAL A 223 14.54 1.12 18.91
C VAL A 223 13.30 1.94 18.52
N GLY A 224 13.41 2.92 17.62
CA GLY A 224 12.30 3.79 17.24
C GLY A 224 12.82 5.13 16.81
#